data_AF-R9HVP8-F1
#
_entry.id   AF-R9HVP8-F1
#
_cell.length_a   1.000
_cell.length_b   1.000
_cell.length_c   1.000
_cell.angle_alpha   90.00
_cell.angle_beta   90.00
_cell.angle_gamma   90.00
#
_symmetry.space_group_name_H-M   'P 1'
#
loop_
_entity.id
_entity.type
_entity.pdbx_description
1 polymer ?
#
loop_
_entity_poly.entity_id
_entity_poly.type
_entity_poly.pdbx_seq_one_letter_code
_entity_poly.pdbx_strand_id
1 'polypeptide(L)'
;MRKLTKHASLHEALRNLWKIRIMLEKSYTETCATWMTRRIESLIDHMQYGHALIAYHKQDGTFRLAKATLLPYKADFRRDYDITRVTSTIAFWDVELQAWKTFQLENFLEWSPIC
;
A
#
# COMPACT_ATOMS: atom_id res chain seq x y z
N MET A 1 -18.62 22.52 10.77
CA MET A 1 -17.88 21.87 9.65
C MET A 1 -16.45 22.40 9.58
N ARG A 2 -15.46 21.75 10.23
CA ARG A 2 -14.02 22.15 10.16
C ARG A 2 -13.02 20.97 10.23
N LYS A 3 -13.49 19.71 10.19
CA LYS A 3 -12.64 18.51 10.37
C LYS A 3 -12.19 17.82 9.07
N LEU A 4 -12.88 18.04 7.94
CA LEU A 4 -12.56 17.36 6.66
C LEU A 4 -11.28 17.87 6.00
N THR A 5 -11.00 19.18 6.08
CA THR A 5 -9.88 19.81 5.36
C THR A 5 -8.51 19.33 5.85
N LYS A 6 -8.36 19.06 7.15
CA LYS A 6 -7.09 18.61 7.76
C LYS A 6 -6.73 17.16 7.37
N HIS A 7 -7.72 16.28 7.28
CA HIS A 7 -7.49 14.89 6.85
C HIS A 7 -7.18 14.83 5.35
N ALA A 8 -7.90 15.59 4.52
CA ALA A 8 -7.60 15.70 3.10
C ALA A 8 -6.15 16.17 2.87
N SER A 9 -5.67 17.18 3.62
CA SER A 9 -4.30 17.67 3.50
C SER A 9 -3.24 16.67 3.97
N LEU A 10 -3.54 15.82 4.95
CA LEU A 10 -2.57 14.81 5.43
C LEU A 10 -2.38 13.68 4.42
N HIS A 11 -3.49 13.17 3.86
CA HIS A 11 -3.45 12.15 2.82
C HIS A 11 -2.79 12.68 1.54
N GLU A 12 -3.00 13.96 1.21
CA GLU A 12 -2.32 14.60 0.10
C GLU A 12 -0.81 14.73 0.32
N ALA A 13 -0.38 15.16 1.51
CA ALA A 13 1.03 15.21 1.87
C ALA A 13 1.69 13.82 1.82
N LEU A 14 1.00 12.79 2.32
CA LEU A 14 1.47 11.40 2.27
C LEU A 14 1.63 10.90 0.83
N ARG A 15 0.63 11.11 -0.02
CA ARG A 15 0.72 10.78 -1.46
C ARG A 15 1.88 11.51 -2.12
N ASN A 16 2.13 12.78 -1.79
CA ASN A 16 3.26 13.52 -2.34
C ASN A 16 4.61 12.93 -1.92
N LEU A 17 4.76 12.49 -0.66
CA LEU A 17 5.97 11.80 -0.19
C LEU A 17 6.20 10.47 -0.93
N TRP A 18 5.15 9.67 -1.10
CA TRP A 18 5.24 8.42 -1.86
C TRP A 18 5.55 8.68 -3.33
N LYS A 19 4.95 9.71 -3.94
CA LYS A 19 5.17 10.09 -5.33
C LYS A 19 6.64 10.41 -5.57
N ILE A 20 7.23 11.27 -4.74
CA ILE A 20 8.66 11.63 -4.81
C ILE A 20 9.53 10.39 -4.71
N ARG A 21 9.25 9.50 -3.75
CA ARG A 21 9.99 8.25 -3.58
C ARG A 21 9.92 7.36 -4.82
N ILE A 22 8.72 7.09 -5.33
CA ILE A 22 8.50 6.23 -6.50
C ILE A 22 9.26 6.76 -7.73
N MET A 23 9.23 8.08 -7.93
CA MET A 23 9.98 8.72 -9.02
C MET A 23 11.50 8.54 -8.85
N LEU A 24 12.03 8.71 -7.63
CA LEU A 24 13.46 8.59 -7.35
C LEU A 24 13.98 7.15 -7.51
N GLU A 25 13.24 6.15 -7.01
CA GLU A 25 13.72 4.76 -6.94
C GLU A 25 13.58 4.00 -8.28
N LYS A 26 12.61 4.38 -9.13
CA LYS A 26 12.30 3.64 -10.38
C LYS A 26 12.32 4.49 -11.64
N SER A 27 12.62 5.79 -11.52
CA SER A 27 12.58 6.73 -12.65
C SER A 27 11.21 6.79 -13.36
N TYR A 28 10.13 6.52 -12.62
CA TYR A 28 8.78 6.66 -13.16
C TYR A 28 8.44 8.13 -13.43
N THR A 29 7.58 8.35 -14.43
CA THR A 29 7.03 9.68 -14.70
C THR A 29 6.15 10.13 -13.55
N GLU A 30 5.98 11.45 -13.38
CA GLU A 30 5.11 11.99 -12.33
C GLU A 30 3.66 11.49 -12.46
N THR A 31 3.16 11.36 -13.69
CA THR A 31 1.82 10.81 -13.96
C THR A 31 1.70 9.37 -13.48
N CYS A 32 2.71 8.53 -13.76
CA CYS A 32 2.74 7.14 -13.31
C CYS A 32 2.81 7.06 -11.78
N ALA A 33 3.72 7.80 -11.15
CA ALA A 33 3.83 7.83 -9.69
C ALA A 33 2.55 8.35 -9.02
N THR A 34 1.89 9.36 -9.60
CA THR A 34 0.60 9.87 -9.11
C THR A 34 -0.49 8.79 -9.19
N TRP A 35 -0.55 8.06 -10.30
CA TRP A 35 -1.48 6.93 -10.44
C TRP A 35 -1.20 5.84 -9.39
N MET A 36 0.06 5.43 -9.24
CA MET A 36 0.47 4.39 -8.29
C MET A 36 0.10 4.76 -6.85
N THR A 37 0.39 5.99 -6.41
CA THR A 37 0.08 6.40 -5.03
C THR A 37 -1.40 6.35 -4.70
N ARG A 38 -2.28 6.70 -5.64
CA ARG A 38 -3.73 6.57 -5.48
C ARG A 38 -4.16 5.10 -5.41
N ARG A 39 -3.59 4.24 -6.26
CA ARG A 39 -3.87 2.79 -6.24
C ARG A 39 -3.42 2.16 -4.93
N ILE A 40 -2.23 2.50 -4.42
CA ILE A 40 -1.69 2.03 -3.15
C ILE A 40 -2.57 2.46 -1.98
N GLU A 41 -2.98 3.73 -1.93
CA GLU A 41 -3.86 4.22 -0.87
C GLU A 41 -5.18 3.44 -0.85
N SER A 42 -5.80 3.26 -2.02
CA SER A 42 -7.03 2.49 -2.16
C SER A 42 -6.86 1.00 -1.83
N LEU A 43 -5.69 0.42 -2.11
CA LEU A 43 -5.35 -0.95 -1.72
C LEU A 43 -5.32 -1.10 -0.19
N ILE A 44 -4.59 -0.21 0.49
CA ILE A 44 -4.44 -0.27 1.95
C ILE A 44 -5.80 -0.09 2.62
N ASP A 45 -6.63 0.84 2.14
CA ASP A 45 -7.99 1.02 2.64
C ASP A 45 -8.83 -0.24 2.48
N HIS A 46 -8.82 -0.86 1.29
CA HIS A 46 -9.56 -2.09 1.02
C HIS A 46 -9.10 -3.28 1.88
N MET A 47 -7.78 -3.49 2.00
CA MET A 47 -7.22 -4.63 2.75
C MET A 47 -7.57 -4.59 4.25
N GLN A 48 -7.92 -3.43 4.80
CA GLN A 48 -8.35 -3.33 6.20
C GLN A 48 -9.71 -4.01 6.46
N TYR A 49 -10.51 -4.22 5.41
CA TYR A 49 -11.87 -4.77 5.54
C TYR A 49 -12.11 -6.00 4.67
N GLY A 50 -11.15 -6.35 3.80
CA GLY A 50 -11.31 -7.45 2.86
C GLY A 50 -9.99 -8.03 2.39
N HIS A 51 -10.11 -8.81 1.32
CA HIS A 51 -8.98 -9.44 0.65
C HIS A 51 -8.74 -8.78 -0.71
N ALA A 52 -7.47 -8.70 -1.10
CA ALA A 52 -7.05 -8.21 -2.41
C ALA A 52 -6.08 -9.21 -3.05
N LEU A 53 -6.11 -9.32 -4.38
CA LEU A 53 -4.96 -9.80 -5.14
C LEU A 53 -4.02 -8.63 -5.37
N ILE A 54 -2.75 -8.78 -4.99
CA ILE A 54 -1.72 -7.76 -5.20
C ILE A 54 -0.63 -8.31 -6.12
N ALA A 55 -0.24 -7.52 -7.11
CA ALA A 55 0.88 -7.78 -8.00
C ALA A 55 2.01 -6.80 -7.69
N TYR A 56 3.21 -7.33 -7.47
CA TYR A 56 4.39 -6.55 -7.15
C TYR A 56 5.68 -7.28 -7.56
N HIS A 57 6.78 -6.55 -7.67
CA HIS A 57 8.12 -7.15 -7.79
C HIS A 57 8.78 -7.31 -6.42
N LYS A 58 9.42 -8.45 -6.20
CA LYS A 58 10.39 -8.61 -5.11
C LYS A 58 11.61 -7.72 -5.36
N GLN A 59 12.44 -7.54 -4.33
CA GLN A 59 13.69 -6.78 -4.46
C GLN A 59 14.66 -7.35 -5.51
N ASP A 60 14.63 -8.67 -5.72
CA ASP A 60 15.41 -9.34 -6.77
C ASP A 60 14.81 -9.18 -8.19
N GLY A 61 13.71 -8.43 -8.33
CA GLY A 61 13.00 -8.23 -9.60
C GLY A 61 11.96 -9.31 -9.92
N THR A 62 11.88 -10.39 -9.14
CA THR A 62 10.93 -11.48 -9.40
C THR A 62 9.49 -10.99 -9.22
N PHE A 63 8.65 -11.24 -10.23
CA PHE A 63 7.22 -10.97 -10.14
C PHE A 63 6.54 -11.85 -9.08
N ARG A 64 5.63 -11.27 -8.30
CA ARG A 64 4.81 -11.98 -7.32
C ARG A 64 3.37 -11.49 -7.41
N LEU A 65 2.46 -12.45 -7.45
CA LEU A 65 1.03 -12.29 -7.19
C LEU A 65 0.72 -12.93 -5.84
N ALA A 66 0.00 -12.24 -4.97
CA ALA A 66 -0.37 -12.75 -3.64
C ALA A 66 -1.79 -12.35 -3.24
N LYS A 67 -2.47 -13.23 -2.50
CA LYS A 67 -3.71 -12.93 -1.80
C LYS A 67 -3.38 -12.23 -0.48
N ALA A 68 -3.70 -10.96 -0.37
CA ALA A 68 -3.31 -10.08 0.72
C ALA A 68 -4.50 -9.56 1.53
N THR A 69 -4.30 -9.36 2.85
CA THR A 69 -5.26 -8.70 3.74
C THR A 69 -4.55 -8.05 4.93
N LEU A 70 -5.22 -7.13 5.62
CA LEU A 70 -4.80 -6.53 6.90
C LEU A 70 -5.72 -6.91 8.07
N LEU A 71 -6.72 -7.77 7.85
CA LEU A 71 -7.68 -8.17 8.89
C LEU A 71 -7.03 -8.67 10.20
N PRO A 72 -5.95 -9.50 10.17
CA PRO A 72 -5.32 -9.98 11.40
C PRO A 72 -4.47 -8.90 12.12
N TYR A 73 -4.15 -7.78 11.45
CA TYR A 73 -3.15 -6.82 11.94
C TYR A 73 -3.45 -6.31 13.34
N LYS A 74 -4.72 -5.99 13.62
CA LYS A 74 -5.14 -5.49 14.93
C LYS A 74 -4.97 -6.53 16.04
N ALA A 75 -5.29 -7.79 15.76
CA ALA A 75 -5.15 -8.88 16.72
C ALA A 75 -3.67 -9.17 17.00
N ASP A 76 -2.86 -9.27 15.94
CA ASP A 76 -1.45 -9.67 16.03
C ASP A 76 -0.56 -8.57 16.64
N PHE A 77 -0.80 -7.31 16.27
CA PHE A 77 0.02 -6.18 16.71
C PHE A 77 -0.63 -5.28 17.75
N ARG A 78 -1.85 -5.59 18.18
CA ARG A 78 -2.63 -4.86 19.21
C ARG A 78 -2.80 -3.36 18.88
N ARG A 79 -2.89 -3.01 17.60
CA ARG A 79 -3.07 -1.63 17.10
C ARG A 79 -3.70 -1.62 15.71
N ASP A 80 -4.41 -0.55 15.38
CA ASP A 80 -4.95 -0.36 14.04
C ASP A 80 -3.82 -0.10 13.03
N TYR A 81 -4.07 -0.44 11.76
CA TYR A 81 -3.11 -0.18 10.69
C TYR A 81 -3.14 1.29 10.33
N ASP A 82 -2.05 1.99 10.63
CA ASP A 82 -1.92 3.43 10.36
C ASP A 82 -1.20 3.66 9.03
N ILE A 83 -1.96 4.03 8.00
CA ILE A 83 -1.45 4.33 6.67
C ILE A 83 -0.39 5.44 6.68
N THR A 84 -0.46 6.39 7.62
CA THR A 84 0.48 7.52 7.70
C THR A 84 1.88 7.09 8.10
N ARG A 85 2.04 5.88 8.64
CA ARG A 85 3.33 5.28 9.02
C ARG A 85 4.00 4.51 7.89
N VAL A 86 3.31 4.32 6.75
CA VAL A 86 3.88 3.67 5.57
C VAL A 86 4.78 4.68 4.87
N THR A 87 6.10 4.53 5.01
CA THR A 87 7.08 5.43 4.40
C THR A 87 7.71 4.86 3.12
N SER A 88 8.02 3.57 3.13
CA SER A 88 8.66 2.85 2.02
C SER A 88 8.06 1.48 1.75
N THR A 89 7.48 0.85 2.78
CA THR A 89 7.19 -0.58 2.77
C THR A 89 5.75 -0.81 3.21
N ILE A 90 5.00 -1.57 2.42
CA ILE A 90 3.65 -2.02 2.74
C ILE A 90 3.75 -3.40 3.36
N ALA A 91 3.17 -3.57 4.54
CA ALA A 91 3.00 -4.88 5.16
C ALA A 91 1.62 -5.44 4.79
N PHE A 92 1.52 -6.75 4.66
CA PHE A 92 0.27 -7.45 4.44
C PHE A 92 0.35 -8.89 4.96
N TRP A 93 -0.79 -9.48 5.32
CA TRP A 93 -0.90 -10.90 5.58
C TRP A 93 -1.09 -11.64 4.25
N ASP A 94 -0.13 -12.47 3.86
CA ASP A 94 -0.27 -13.38 2.72
C ASP A 94 -1.14 -14.56 3.18
N VAL A 95 -2.35 -14.64 2.63
CA VAL A 95 -3.36 -15.64 3.03
C VAL A 95 -2.94 -17.04 2.62
N GLU A 96 -2.24 -17.20 1.50
CA GLU A 96 -1.80 -18.53 1.05
C GLU A 96 -0.62 -19.02 1.88
N LEU A 97 0.31 -18.13 2.20
CA LEU A 97 1.50 -18.47 2.99
C LEU A 97 1.27 -18.42 4.51
N GLN A 98 0.11 -17.91 4.96
CA GLN A 98 -0.22 -17.70 6.37
C GLN A 98 0.91 -16.98 7.11
N ALA A 99 1.41 -15.89 6.51
CA ALA A 99 2.54 -15.15 7.06
C ALA A 99 2.48 -13.67 6.72
N TRP A 100 2.98 -12.84 7.64
CA TRP A 100 3.25 -11.43 7.37
C TRP A 100 4.37 -11.29 6.34
N LYS A 101 4.08 -10.54 5.27
CA LYS A 101 5.01 -10.21 4.20
C LYS A 101 5.04 -8.70 4.00
N THR A 102 6.07 -8.26 3.30
CA THR A 102 6.27 -6.86 2.96
C THR A 102 6.75 -6.71 1.53
N PHE A 103 6.44 -5.56 0.93
CA PHE A 103 7.04 -5.12 -0.33
C PHE A 103 7.22 -3.60 -0.33
N GLN A 104 8.16 -3.12 -1.15
CA GLN A 104 8.42 -1.69 -1.28
C GLN A 104 7.37 -1.01 -2.16
N LEU A 105 6.99 0.22 -1.83
CA LEU A 105 5.98 1.03 -2.54
C LEU A 105 6.29 1.12 -4.04
N GLU A 106 7.55 1.37 -4.37
CA GLU A 106 8.05 1.50 -5.74
C GLU A 106 8.01 0.19 -6.56
N ASN A 107 7.82 -0.96 -5.90
CA ASN A 107 7.67 -2.25 -6.58
C ASN A 107 6.20 -2.66 -6.77
N PHE A 108 5.24 -1.84 -6.33
CA PHE A 108 3.83 -2.04 -6.61
C PHE A 108 3.56 -2.04 -8.13
N LEU A 109 2.70 -2.93 -8.60
CA LEU A 109 2.26 -2.95 -10.01
C LEU A 109 0.76 -2.66 -10.11
N GLU A 110 -0.06 -3.53 -9.52
CA GLU A 110 -1.51 -3.42 -9.57
C GLU A 110 -2.18 -4.23 -8.46
N TRP A 111 -3.46 -3.97 -8.18
CA TRP A 111 -4.28 -4.82 -7.31
C TRP A 111 -5.73 -4.95 -7.79
N SER A 112 -6.44 -5.96 -7.30
CA SER A 112 -7.89 -6.07 -7.46
C SER A 112 -8.56 -6.62 -6.19
N PRO A 113 -9.80 -6.21 -5.89
CA PRO A 113 -10.55 -6.81 -4.80
C PRO A 113 -10.92 -8.25 -5.16
N ILE A 114 -10.98 -9.13 -4.15
CA ILE A 114 -11.46 -10.49 -4.32
C ILE A 114 -12.54 -10.80 -3.29
N CYS A 115 -13.60 -11.44 -3.78
CA CYS A 115 -14.76 -11.87 -3.02
C CYS A 115 -14.45 -13.12 -2.18
#